data_AF-A0A6A4LRX3-F1
#
_entry.id   AF-A0A6A4LRX3-F1
#
_cell.length_a   1.000
_cell.length_b   1.000
_cell.length_c   1.000
_cell.angle_alpha   90.00
_cell.angle_beta   90.00
_cell.angle_gamma   90.00
#
_symmetry.space_group_name_H-M   'P 1'
#
loop_
_entity.id
_entity.type
_entity.pdbx_description
1 polymer ?
#
loop_
_entity_poly.entity_id
_entity_poly.type
_entity_poly.pdbx_seq_one_letter_code
_entity_poly.pdbx_strand_id
1 'polypeptide(L)'
;MPGFDAYDHLNISLNPDGTLNRLLKIPTLPATPDVLTPDQPTVSKDVTLDADKKTSLRIFRPTKLPSNDTSVTKLPIIIYVHGGGFIDFSPATAMVHDHCSKMAVEIPAVLVSVNYRLAPESRLPAQYEDAVDAILWVKKQAELGGEGDEWLRDYGDFSRYCMKLFGLLPS
;
A
#
# COMPACT_ATOMS: atom_id res chain seq x y z
N MET A 1 -2.47 22.39 33.06
CA MET A 1 -2.32 22.25 31.58
C MET A 1 -3.69 21.87 31.03
N PRO A 2 -4.13 22.39 29.88
CA PRO A 2 -5.32 21.86 29.22
C PRO A 2 -5.14 20.35 29.01
N GLY A 3 -6.17 19.55 29.26
CA GLY A 3 -6.11 18.10 29.07
C GLY A 3 -5.84 17.78 27.60
N PHE A 4 -5.00 16.79 27.34
CA PHE A 4 -4.80 16.26 25.99
C PHE A 4 -6.12 15.66 25.48
N ASP A 5 -6.69 16.25 24.42
CA ASP A 5 -7.81 15.67 23.69
C ASP A 5 -7.30 14.94 22.46
N ALA A 6 -7.47 13.62 22.45
CA ALA A 6 -7.04 12.77 21.35
C ALA A 6 -7.81 13.06 20.04
N TYR A 7 -9.08 13.48 20.12
CA TYR A 7 -9.90 13.76 18.95
C TYR A 7 -9.42 15.03 18.23
N ASP A 8 -9.18 16.10 18.99
CA ASP A 8 -8.59 17.33 18.47
C ASP A 8 -7.16 17.10 17.95
N HIS A 9 -6.35 16.34 18.68
CA HIS A 9 -4.97 16.06 18.29
C HIS A 9 -4.86 15.28 16.98
N LEU A 10 -5.76 14.32 16.75
CA LEU A 10 -5.83 13.51 15.54
C LEU A 10 -6.71 14.13 14.45
N ASN A 11 -7.34 15.27 14.71
CA ASN A 11 -8.27 15.95 13.82
C ASN A 11 -9.39 15.01 13.33
N ILE A 12 -10.04 14.35 14.28
CA ILE A 12 -11.17 13.44 14.07
C ILE A 12 -12.35 13.83 14.97
N SER A 13 -13.57 13.46 14.58
CA SER A 13 -14.73 13.54 15.48
C SER A 13 -15.55 12.26 15.48
N LEU A 14 -16.00 11.85 16.67
CA LEU A 14 -16.85 10.67 16.84
C LEU A 14 -18.31 11.03 16.59
N ASN A 15 -18.93 10.31 15.66
CA ASN A 15 -20.35 10.43 15.37
C ASN A 15 -21.19 9.65 16.41
N PRO A 16 -22.46 10.04 16.65
CA PRO A 16 -23.34 9.31 17.56
C PRO A 16 -23.57 7.84 17.20
N ASP A 17 -23.42 7.47 15.93
CA ASP A 17 -23.53 6.10 15.43
C ASP A 17 -22.24 5.27 15.62
N GLY A 18 -21.21 5.85 16.22
CA GLY A 18 -19.93 5.20 16.47
C GLY A 18 -18.92 5.26 15.32
N THR A 19 -19.25 5.91 14.20
CA THR A 19 -18.32 6.16 13.08
C THR A 19 -17.42 7.39 13.34
N LEU A 20 -16.35 7.55 12.54
CA LEU A 20 -15.46 8.72 12.65
C LEU A 20 -15.56 9.63 11.43
N ASN A 21 -15.68 10.94 11.67
CA ASN A 21 -15.31 11.93 10.67
C ASN A 21 -13.80 12.15 10.72
N ARG A 22 -13.15 11.98 9.58
CA ARG A 22 -11.72 12.23 9.39
C ARG A 22 -11.54 13.62 8.80
N LEU A 23 -11.13 14.58 9.63
CA LEU A 23 -11.08 16.00 9.27
C LEU A 23 -9.73 16.40 8.69
N LEU A 24 -8.69 15.59 8.90
CA LEU A 24 -7.41 15.74 8.23
C LEU A 24 -7.59 15.50 6.72
N LYS A 25 -7.53 16.57 5.91
CA LYS A 25 -7.67 16.50 4.45
C LYS A 25 -6.30 16.55 3.79
N ILE A 26 -5.68 15.37 3.64
CA ILE A 26 -4.51 15.21 2.79
C ILE A 26 -4.99 14.87 1.37
N PRO A 27 -4.47 15.53 0.32
CA PRO A 27 -4.81 15.19 -1.05
C PRO A 27 -4.55 13.72 -1.35
N THR A 28 -5.36 13.14 -2.22
CA THR A 28 -5.11 11.81 -2.79
C THR A 28 -4.53 11.96 -4.19
N LEU A 29 -3.59 11.08 -4.55
CA LEU A 29 -3.02 11.00 -5.88
C LEU A 29 -3.66 9.84 -6.65
N PRO A 30 -4.05 10.03 -7.93
CA PRO A 30 -4.51 8.94 -8.77
C PRO A 30 -3.38 7.94 -9.05
N ALA A 31 -3.74 6.71 -9.40
CA ALA A 31 -2.78 5.77 -9.94
C ALA A 31 -2.36 6.21 -11.36
N THR A 32 -1.09 5.97 -11.70
CA THR A 32 -0.47 6.36 -12.97
C THR A 32 0.23 5.15 -13.59
N PRO A 33 -0.50 4.29 -14.35
CA PRO A 33 0.07 3.03 -14.86
C PRO A 33 1.10 3.28 -15.96
N ASP A 34 0.98 4.39 -16.67
CA ASP A 34 1.86 4.81 -17.74
C ASP A 34 2.91 5.83 -17.25
N VAL A 35 4.05 5.85 -17.94
CA VAL A 35 5.10 6.87 -17.74
C VAL A 35 4.65 8.15 -18.42
N LEU A 36 4.30 9.17 -17.63
CA LEU A 36 3.80 10.44 -18.15
C LEU A 36 4.90 11.48 -18.35
N THR A 37 6.01 11.36 -17.60
CA THR A 37 7.17 12.25 -17.71
C THR A 37 8.48 11.45 -17.69
N PRO A 38 9.56 11.95 -18.33
CA PRO A 38 10.85 11.26 -18.36
C PRO A 38 11.47 11.00 -16.98
N ASP A 39 11.18 11.87 -16.00
CA ASP A 39 11.73 11.82 -14.65
C ASP A 39 10.80 11.15 -13.63
N GLN A 40 9.66 10.59 -14.06
CA GLN A 40 8.74 9.90 -13.18
C GLN A 40 9.44 8.69 -12.53
N PRO A 41 9.57 8.63 -11.19
CA PRO A 41 10.36 7.58 -10.52
C PRO A 41 9.68 6.21 -10.56
N THR A 42 8.35 6.19 -10.47
CA THR A 42 7.55 4.97 -10.45
C THR A 42 6.27 5.14 -11.25
N VAL A 43 5.76 4.04 -11.81
CA VAL A 43 4.36 3.92 -12.22
C VAL A 43 3.56 3.24 -11.10
N SER A 44 2.26 3.49 -11.05
CA SER A 44 1.37 2.87 -10.07
C SER A 44 0.04 2.43 -10.68
N LYS A 45 -0.54 1.33 -10.16
CA LYS A 45 -1.88 0.87 -10.54
C LYS A 45 -2.66 0.36 -9.32
N ASP A 46 -3.98 0.45 -9.39
CA ASP A 46 -4.86 -0.08 -8.35
C ASP A 46 -5.46 -1.43 -8.79
N VAL A 47 -5.50 -2.38 -7.86
CA VAL A 47 -6.07 -3.72 -8.07
C VAL A 47 -7.04 -4.02 -6.92
N THR A 48 -8.22 -4.57 -7.25
CA THR A 48 -9.17 -5.02 -6.22
C THR A 48 -8.60 -6.24 -5.49
N LEU A 49 -8.53 -6.18 -4.17
CA LEU A 49 -8.15 -7.31 -3.32
C LEU A 49 -9.38 -8.15 -2.99
N ASP A 50 -10.38 -7.51 -2.39
CA ASP A 50 -11.66 -8.11 -2.03
C ASP A 50 -12.75 -7.05 -2.17
N ALA A 51 -13.71 -7.30 -3.07
CA ALA A 51 -14.79 -6.36 -3.37
C ALA A 51 -15.80 -6.25 -2.22
N ASP A 52 -16.05 -7.34 -1.49
CA ASP A 52 -17.01 -7.38 -0.38
C ASP A 52 -16.46 -6.61 0.83
N LYS A 53 -15.16 -6.76 1.09
CA LYS A 53 -14.45 -5.99 2.13
C LYS A 53 -14.09 -4.56 1.70
N LYS A 54 -14.28 -4.22 0.42
CA LYS A 54 -13.87 -2.96 -0.20
C LYS A 54 -12.37 -2.66 -0.02
N THR A 55 -11.54 -3.71 -0.06
CA THR A 55 -10.09 -3.60 0.04
C THR A 55 -9.45 -3.63 -1.34
N SER A 56 -8.33 -2.93 -1.47
CA SER A 56 -7.57 -2.85 -2.71
C SER A 56 -6.07 -2.84 -2.43
N LEU A 57 -5.29 -2.98 -3.49
CA LEU A 57 -3.85 -2.85 -3.48
C LEU A 57 -3.47 -1.73 -4.45
N ARG A 58 -2.52 -0.89 -4.07
CA ARG A 58 -1.79 -0.06 -5.03
C ARG A 58 -0.42 -0.64 -5.25
N ILE A 59 -0.14 -1.04 -6.48
CA ILE A 59 1.14 -1.61 -6.88
C ILE A 59 1.98 -0.50 -7.49
N PHE A 60 3.24 -0.39 -7.06
CA PHE A 60 4.24 0.53 -7.57
C PHE A 60 5.38 -0.25 -8.23
N ARG A 61 5.83 0.22 -9.39
CA ARG A 61 7.00 -0.32 -10.08
C ARG A 61 7.94 0.84 -10.46
N PRO A 62 9.25 0.74 -10.22
CA PRO A 62 10.23 1.69 -10.76
C PRO A 62 10.13 1.80 -12.27
N THR A 63 10.33 3.01 -12.80
CA THR A 63 10.45 3.24 -14.25
C THR A 63 11.83 2.86 -14.77
N LYS A 64 12.86 3.10 -13.96
CA LYS A 64 14.24 2.68 -14.22
C LYS A 64 14.48 1.32 -13.57
N LEU A 65 14.45 0.27 -14.38
CA LEU A 65 14.65 -1.10 -13.94
C LEU A 65 16.14 -1.47 -14.03
N PRO A 66 16.69 -2.19 -13.03
CA PRO A 66 18.02 -2.78 -13.16
C PRO A 66 18.02 -3.82 -14.29
N SER A 67 18.84 -3.60 -15.32
CA SER A 67 19.07 -4.58 -16.39
C SER A 67 20.45 -5.22 -16.25
N ASN A 68 20.55 -6.49 -16.61
CA ASN A 68 21.82 -7.12 -16.97
C ASN A 68 21.88 -7.31 -18.50
N ASP A 69 23.04 -7.72 -19.04
CA ASP A 69 23.32 -7.80 -20.49
C ASP A 69 22.33 -8.67 -21.30
N THR A 70 21.44 -9.43 -20.63
CA THR A 70 20.56 -10.43 -21.25
C THR A 70 19.08 -10.32 -20.86
N SER A 71 18.72 -9.59 -19.79
CA SER A 71 17.32 -9.47 -19.34
C SER A 71 17.07 -8.38 -18.29
N VAL A 72 15.80 -7.99 -18.11
CA VAL A 72 15.35 -7.23 -16.94
C VAL A 72 15.48 -8.09 -15.69
N THR A 73 16.18 -7.60 -14.67
CA THR A 73 16.33 -8.32 -13.40
C THR A 73 15.01 -8.27 -12.63
N LYS A 74 14.49 -9.43 -12.21
CA LYS A 74 13.33 -9.49 -11.31
C LYS A 74 13.67 -8.87 -9.96
N LEU A 75 12.76 -8.04 -9.47
CA LEU A 75 12.89 -7.25 -8.26
C LEU A 75 12.21 -7.95 -7.07
N PRO A 76 12.71 -7.80 -5.84
CA PRO A 76 11.96 -8.22 -4.66
C PRO A 76 10.57 -7.59 -4.61
N ILE A 77 9.63 -8.28 -3.98
CA ILE A 77 8.27 -7.80 -3.77
C ILE A 77 8.11 -7.34 -2.31
N ILE A 78 7.73 -6.09 -2.10
CA ILE A 78 7.51 -5.54 -0.76
C ILE A 78 6.02 -5.33 -0.55
N ILE A 79 5.44 -6.01 0.44
CA ILE A 79 4.06 -5.75 0.86
C ILE A 79 4.10 -4.69 1.96
N TYR A 80 3.46 -3.55 1.72
CA TYR A 80 3.49 -2.39 2.60
C TYR A 80 2.11 -2.13 3.21
N VAL A 81 2.05 -2.04 4.54
CA VAL A 81 0.85 -1.65 5.28
C VAL A 81 1.08 -0.26 5.86
N HIS A 82 0.28 0.71 5.41
CA HIS A 82 0.46 2.11 5.81
C HIS A 82 0.14 2.35 7.29
N GLY A 83 0.64 3.47 7.82
CA GLY A 83 0.31 3.94 9.17
C GLY A 83 -1.04 4.68 9.23
N GLY A 84 -1.22 5.54 10.23
CA GLY A 84 -2.48 6.26 10.47
C GLY A 84 -3.34 5.65 11.58
N GLY A 85 -2.72 4.88 12.49
CA GLY A 85 -3.38 4.34 13.68
C GLY A 85 -4.55 3.39 13.39
N PHE A 86 -4.56 2.77 12.20
CA PHE A 86 -5.68 1.99 11.66
C PHE A 86 -6.99 2.77 11.43
N ILE A 87 -6.99 4.08 11.66
CA ILE A 87 -8.17 4.93 11.53
C ILE A 87 -8.09 5.89 10.36
N ASP A 88 -6.92 6.11 9.74
CA ASP A 88 -6.75 7.09 8.67
C ASP A 88 -5.83 6.59 7.55
N PHE A 89 -5.84 7.36 6.46
CA PHE A 89 -5.06 7.21 5.23
C PHE A 89 -5.44 6.02 4.35
N SER A 90 -4.83 6.01 3.17
CA SER A 90 -4.91 4.96 2.15
C SER A 90 -3.62 4.98 1.33
N PRO A 91 -3.35 3.97 0.49
CA PRO A 91 -2.26 4.03 -0.50
C PRO A 91 -2.38 5.21 -1.49
N ALA A 92 -3.56 5.82 -1.61
CA ALA A 92 -3.77 6.99 -2.46
C ALA A 92 -3.46 8.32 -1.76
N THR A 93 -3.41 8.36 -0.42
CA THR A 93 -3.04 9.57 0.32
C THR A 93 -1.64 10.02 -0.10
N ALA A 94 -1.46 11.29 -0.49
CA ALA A 94 -0.24 11.78 -1.15
C ALA A 94 1.05 11.41 -0.41
N MET A 95 1.12 11.64 0.91
CA MET A 95 2.30 11.26 1.70
C MET A 95 2.58 9.75 1.72
N VAL A 96 1.54 8.90 1.66
CA VAL A 96 1.69 7.44 1.60
C VAL A 96 2.14 7.02 0.21
N HIS A 97 1.52 7.59 -0.84
CA HIS A 97 1.89 7.36 -2.24
C HIS A 97 3.35 7.72 -2.49
N ASP A 98 3.77 8.92 -2.10
CA ASP A 98 5.13 9.41 -2.30
C ASP A 98 6.15 8.58 -1.53
N HIS A 99 5.80 8.15 -0.30
CA HIS A 99 6.64 7.24 0.48
C HIS A 99 6.80 5.87 -0.21
N CYS A 100 5.72 5.30 -0.73
CA CYS A 100 5.73 4.04 -1.46
C CYS A 100 6.56 4.17 -2.76
N SER A 101 6.35 5.25 -3.51
CA SER A 101 7.11 5.55 -4.73
C SER A 101 8.61 5.65 -4.45
N LYS A 102 8.98 6.42 -3.43
CA LYS A 102 10.37 6.58 -2.98
C LYS A 102 10.99 5.25 -2.55
N MET A 103 10.27 4.47 -1.73
CA MET A 103 10.76 3.16 -1.25
C MET A 103 11.01 2.18 -2.40
N ALA A 104 10.11 2.12 -3.38
CA ALA A 104 10.26 1.24 -4.54
C ALA A 104 11.52 1.55 -5.38
N VAL A 105 12.00 2.81 -5.36
CA VAL A 105 13.23 3.22 -6.03
C VAL A 105 14.47 3.00 -5.16
N GLU A 106 14.42 3.41 -3.88
CA GLU A 106 15.55 3.28 -2.95
C GLU A 106 15.90 1.83 -2.66
N ILE A 107 14.88 0.97 -2.58
CA ILE A 107 14.99 -0.47 -2.57
C ILE A 107 14.35 -0.93 -3.87
N PRO A 108 15.11 -1.13 -4.96
CA PRO A 108 14.55 -1.51 -6.26
C PRO A 108 13.62 -2.73 -6.12
N ALA A 109 12.32 -2.48 -6.07
CA ALA A 109 11.30 -3.44 -5.66
C ALA A 109 9.96 -3.16 -6.36
N VAL A 110 9.16 -4.21 -6.56
CA VAL A 110 7.73 -4.02 -6.82
C VAL A 110 7.05 -3.89 -5.46
N LEU A 111 6.46 -2.73 -5.18
CA LEU A 111 5.85 -2.44 -3.88
C LEU A 111 4.34 -2.55 -3.97
N VAL A 112 3.73 -3.36 -3.10
CA VAL A 112 2.29 -3.63 -3.01
C VAL A 112 1.77 -2.98 -1.74
N SER A 113 1.15 -1.81 -1.86
CA SER A 113 0.61 -1.04 -0.73
C SER A 113 -0.84 -1.43 -0.47
N VAL A 114 -1.14 -1.91 0.73
CA VAL A 114 -2.46 -2.45 1.12
C VAL A 114 -3.41 -1.34 1.53
N ASN A 115 -4.57 -1.25 0.87
CA ASN A 115 -5.69 -0.41 1.28
C ASN A 115 -6.65 -1.26 2.14
N TYR A 116 -6.36 -1.32 3.43
CA TYR A 116 -7.10 -2.12 4.41
C TYR A 116 -8.31 -1.37 4.99
N ARG A 117 -9.24 -2.09 5.62
CA ARG A 117 -10.42 -1.49 6.25
C ARG A 117 -10.04 -0.65 7.48
N LEU A 118 -10.64 0.53 7.65
CA LEU A 118 -10.33 1.42 8.78
C LEU A 118 -11.26 1.18 9.98
N ALA A 119 -10.71 1.40 11.17
CA ALA A 119 -11.48 1.52 12.39
C ALA A 119 -12.10 2.94 12.49
N PRO A 120 -13.24 3.09 13.20
CA PRO A 120 -13.96 2.07 13.97
C PRO A 120 -14.92 1.20 13.14
N GLU A 121 -15.14 1.51 11.86
CA GLU A 121 -16.09 0.82 10.98
C GLU A 121 -15.72 -0.67 10.80
N SER A 122 -14.42 -0.98 10.86
CA SER A 122 -13.88 -2.34 10.96
C SER A 122 -12.79 -2.35 12.01
N ARG A 123 -13.10 -2.82 13.21
CA ARG A 123 -12.12 -2.92 14.31
C ARG A 123 -11.17 -4.09 14.10
N LEU A 124 -10.05 -4.09 14.83
CA LEU A 124 -9.16 -5.24 14.89
C LEU A 124 -9.96 -6.51 15.25
N PRO A 125 -9.68 -7.65 14.60
CA PRO A 125 -8.48 -7.93 13.80
C PRO A 125 -8.58 -7.65 12.28
N ALA A 126 -9.60 -6.93 11.80
CA ALA A 126 -9.87 -6.74 10.37
C ALA A 126 -8.65 -6.31 9.52
N GLN A 127 -7.84 -5.38 10.04
CA GLN A 127 -6.63 -4.89 9.35
C GLN A 127 -5.56 -5.97 9.19
N TYR A 128 -5.43 -6.86 10.18
CA TYR A 128 -4.50 -7.99 10.10
C TYR A 128 -4.99 -9.02 9.09
N GLU A 129 -6.30 -9.28 9.07
CA GLU A 129 -6.91 -10.16 8.06
C GLU A 129 -6.68 -9.62 6.65
N ASP A 130 -6.88 -8.31 6.43
CA ASP A 130 -6.68 -7.68 5.13
C ASP A 130 -5.19 -7.71 4.69
N ALA A 131 -4.26 -7.59 5.65
CA ALA A 131 -2.83 -7.76 5.38
C ALA A 131 -2.48 -9.22 5.02
N VAL A 132 -3.10 -10.20 5.69
CA VAL A 132 -2.96 -11.62 5.35
C VAL A 132 -3.54 -11.90 3.97
N ASP A 133 -4.71 -11.35 3.66
CA ASP A 133 -5.33 -11.47 2.33
C ASP A 133 -4.40 -10.93 1.23
N ALA A 134 -3.73 -9.80 1.47
CA ALA A 134 -2.75 -9.25 0.53
C ALA A 134 -1.55 -10.20 0.32
N ILE A 135 -1.03 -10.83 1.39
CA ILE A 135 0.05 -11.83 1.29
C ILE A 135 -0.40 -13.03 0.47
N LEU A 136 -1.59 -13.56 0.78
CA LEU A 136 -2.15 -14.71 0.07
C LEU A 136 -2.45 -14.38 -1.39
N TRP A 137 -2.88 -13.15 -1.67
CA TRP A 137 -3.10 -12.67 -3.03
C TRP A 137 -1.79 -12.62 -3.81
N VAL A 138 -0.70 -12.07 -3.25
CA VAL A 138 0.62 -12.06 -3.89
C VAL A 138 1.12 -13.48 -4.14
N LYS A 139 0.99 -14.38 -3.15
CA LYS A 139 1.35 -15.80 -3.31
C LYS A 139 0.58 -16.44 -4.47
N LYS A 140 -0.72 -16.20 -4.55
CA LYS A 140 -1.57 -16.72 -5.64
C LYS A 140 -1.12 -16.21 -7.01
N GLN A 141 -0.65 -14.96 -7.12
CA GLN A 141 -0.11 -14.46 -8.40
C GLN A 141 1.08 -15.29 -8.90
N ALA A 142 1.90 -15.84 -8.00
CA ALA A 142 3.00 -16.72 -8.35
C ALA A 142 2.51 -18.06 -8.95
N GLU A 143 1.40 -18.57 -8.43
CA GLU A 143 0.81 -19.86 -8.81
C GLU A 143 0.06 -19.78 -10.15
N LEU A 144 -0.46 -18.60 -10.51
CA LEU A 144 -1.20 -18.37 -11.75
C LEU A 144 -0.31 -18.29 -13.01
N GLY A 145 1.01 -18.14 -12.86
CA GLY A 145 1.94 -18.06 -13.98
C GLY A 145 1.59 -16.95 -14.97
N GLY A 146 1.24 -17.32 -16.21
CA GLY A 146 0.91 -16.39 -17.28
C GLY A 146 -0.35 -15.54 -17.02
N GLU A 147 -1.28 -16.02 -16.20
CA GLU A 147 -2.55 -15.36 -15.89
C GLU A 147 -2.49 -14.44 -14.66
N GLY A 148 -1.34 -14.41 -13.97
CA GLY A 148 -1.13 -13.52 -12.83
C GLY A 148 -0.99 -12.05 -13.22
N ASP A 149 -1.04 -11.17 -12.21
CA ASP A 149 -0.83 -9.73 -12.40
C ASP A 149 0.45 -9.46 -13.20
N GLU A 150 0.33 -8.73 -14.30
CA GLU A 150 1.44 -8.46 -15.23
C GLU A 150 2.68 -7.86 -14.55
N TRP A 151 2.55 -7.00 -13.55
CA TRP A 151 3.71 -6.33 -12.97
C TRP A 151 4.44 -7.25 -12.00
N LEU A 152 3.70 -8.04 -11.23
CA LEU A 152 4.30 -9.06 -10.37
C LEU A 152 4.90 -10.19 -11.20
N ARG A 153 4.19 -10.65 -12.24
CA ARG A 153 4.67 -11.66 -13.17
C ARG A 153 5.92 -11.19 -13.90
N ASP A 154 5.95 -9.97 -14.43
CA ASP A 154 6.99 -9.51 -15.36
C ASP A 154 8.18 -8.85 -14.66
N TYR A 155 7.98 -8.27 -13.46
CA TYR A 155 9.04 -7.57 -12.73
C TYR A 155 9.29 -8.10 -11.32
N GLY A 156 8.40 -8.90 -10.74
CA GLY A 156 8.53 -9.42 -9.38
C GLY A 156 9.29 -10.74 -9.27
N ASP A 157 10.05 -10.88 -8.20
CA ASP A 157 10.70 -12.11 -7.77
C ASP A 157 9.96 -12.70 -6.56
N PHE A 158 9.13 -13.71 -6.82
CA PHE A 158 8.35 -14.39 -5.79
C PHE A 158 9.18 -15.23 -4.81
N SER A 159 10.49 -15.40 -5.03
CA SER A 159 11.40 -16.00 -4.03
C SER A 159 11.93 -14.98 -3.02
N ARG A 160 11.79 -13.68 -3.31
CA ARG A 160 12.30 -12.57 -2.48
C ARG A 160 11.17 -11.59 -2.15
N TYR A 161 10.29 -11.97 -1.23
CA TYR A 161 9.25 -11.07 -0.72
C TYR A 161 9.35 -10.85 0.78
N CYS A 162 9.02 -9.63 1.23
CA CYS A 162 8.94 -9.28 2.64
C CYS A 162 7.76 -8.36 2.93
N MET A 163 7.28 -8.38 4.17
CA MET A 163 6.23 -7.47 4.64
C MET A 163 6.84 -6.37 5.50
N LYS A 164 6.48 -5.12 5.21
CA LYS A 164 6.82 -3.96 6.03
C LYS A 164 5.55 -3.39 6.67
N LEU A 165 5.46 -3.49 7.99
CA LEU A 165 4.39 -2.93 8.80
C LEU A 165 4.86 -1.62 9.44
N PHE A 166 4.14 -0.52 9.26
CA PHE A 166 4.30 0.67 10.10
C PHE A 166 3.32 0.57 11.28
N GLY A 167 3.80 0.17 12.47
CA GLY A 167 2.90 -0.02 13.62
C GLY A 167 3.46 -0.70 14.87
N LEU A 168 4.71 -1.15 14.87
CA LEU A 168 5.42 -1.52 16.10
C LEU A 168 6.64 -0.63 16.20
N LEU A 169 6.60 0.32 17.15
CA LEU A 169 7.80 1.02 17.60
C LEU A 169 8.84 -0.04 18.00
N PRO A 170 10.12 0.09 17.61
CA PRO A 170 11.16 -0.59 18.36
C PRO A 170 11.11 -0.02 19.79
N SER A 171 10.88 -0.91 20.76
CA SER A 171 11.10 -0.65 22.18
C SER A 171 12.54 -0.25 22.45
#